data_AF-A0A660WT31-F1
#
_entry.id   AF-A0A660WT31-F1
#
_cell.length_a   1.000
_cell.length_b   1.000
_cell.length_c   1.000
_cell.angle_alpha   90.00
_cell.angle_beta   90.00
_cell.angle_gamma   90.00
#
_symmetry.space_group_name_H-M   'P 1'
#
loop_
_entity.id
_entity.type
_entity.pdbx_description
1 polymer ?
#
loop_
_entity_poly.entity_id
_entity_poly.type
_entity_poly.pdbx_seq_one_letter_code
_entity_poly.pdbx_strand_id
1 'polypeptide(L)'
;DKLVIFKGDLQQTSKTYPTVRFDGFNLSDIFEYMDYQQYSDELKIVLEVAKKGARLVYWNMLVDRKEVDELKDRIKFLDEATQLHRQDKAFFYKSLIIGEIR
;
A
#
# COMPACT_ATOMS: atom_id res chain seq x y z
N ASP A 1 -8.81 12.06 21.76
CA ASP A 1 -8.96 10.83 20.96
C ASP A 1 -8.82 11.20 19.48
N LYS A 2 -8.02 10.48 18.69
CA LYS A 2 -7.68 10.84 17.29
C LYS A 2 -8.00 9.71 16.29
N LEU A 3 -8.58 8.60 16.75
CA LEU A 3 -8.93 7.48 15.89
C LEU A 3 -10.27 7.73 15.19
N VAL A 4 -10.28 7.60 13.87
CA VAL A 4 -11.50 7.60 13.06
C VAL A 4 -11.64 6.23 12.40
N ILE A 5 -12.78 5.58 12.60
CA ILE A 5 -13.10 4.29 12.00
C ILE A 5 -14.10 4.54 10.87
N PHE A 6 -13.80 3.99 9.70
CA PHE A 6 -14.67 4.04 8.53
C PHE A 6 -15.01 2.62 8.09
N LYS A 7 -16.30 2.35 7.83
CA LYS A 7 -16.78 1.07 7.31
C LYS A 7 -17.04 1.21 5.81
N GLY A 8 -16.13 0.71 5.00
CA GLY A 8 -16.20 0.72 3.54
C GLY A 8 -14.86 0.32 2.94
N ASP A 9 -14.76 0.43 1.61
CA ASP A 9 -13.51 0.21 0.87
C ASP A 9 -12.68 1.50 0.70
N LEU A 10 -11.49 1.39 0.09
CA LEU A 10 -10.61 2.53 -0.18
C LEU A 10 -11.26 3.57 -1.08
N GLN A 11 -12.01 3.14 -2.09
CA GLN A 11 -12.70 4.04 -3.01
C GLN A 11 -13.76 4.87 -2.29
N GLN A 12 -14.59 4.24 -1.47
CA GLN A 12 -15.60 4.91 -0.64
C GLN A 12 -14.95 5.87 0.34
N THR A 13 -13.85 5.46 0.99
CA THR A 13 -13.11 6.32 1.92
C THR A 13 -12.60 7.58 1.24
N SER A 14 -12.03 7.45 0.03
CA SER A 14 -11.52 8.60 -0.75
C SER A 14 -12.63 9.58 -1.12
N LYS A 15 -13.84 9.09 -1.44
CA LYS A 15 -15.01 9.91 -1.77
C LYS A 15 -15.60 10.60 -0.55
N THR A 16 -15.62 9.92 0.61
CA THR A 16 -16.11 10.49 1.87
C THR A 16 -15.17 11.56 2.42
N TYR A 17 -13.85 11.39 2.24
CA TYR A 17 -12.83 12.30 2.75
C TYR A 17 -11.98 12.90 1.60
N PRO A 18 -12.59 13.66 0.67
CA PRO A 18 -11.94 14.06 -0.58
C PRO A 18 -10.75 15.01 -0.37
N THR A 19 -10.68 15.69 0.77
CA THR A 19 -9.60 16.63 1.14
C THR A 19 -8.56 16.02 2.06
N VAL A 20 -8.81 14.82 2.62
CA VAL A 20 -7.84 14.17 3.50
C VAL A 20 -6.71 13.61 2.65
N ARG A 21 -5.49 13.79 3.14
CA ARG A 21 -4.29 13.18 2.58
C ARG A 21 -3.47 12.52 3.68
N PHE A 22 -2.95 11.33 3.39
CA PHE A 22 -2.26 10.50 4.37
C PHE A 22 -0.74 10.56 4.17
N ASP A 23 -0.02 10.58 5.29
CA ASP A 23 1.45 10.48 5.34
C ASP A 23 1.94 9.01 5.35
N GLY A 24 1.04 8.06 5.60
CA GLY A 24 1.38 6.66 5.75
C GLY A 24 0.22 5.72 5.47
N PHE A 25 0.52 4.55 4.91
CA PHE A 25 -0.43 3.48 4.63
C PHE A 25 0.12 2.15 5.13
N ASN A 26 -0.66 1.45 5.94
CA ASN A 26 -0.40 0.07 6.33
C ASN A 26 -1.51 -0.80 5.71
N LEU A 27 -1.15 -1.57 4.68
CA LEU A 27 -2.07 -2.28 3.80
C LEU A 27 -1.80 -3.80 3.88
N SER A 28 -1.94 -4.38 5.07
CA SER A 28 -1.65 -5.80 5.29
C SER A 28 -2.65 -6.71 4.56
N ASP A 29 -2.14 -7.62 3.73
CA ASP A 29 -2.88 -8.75 3.13
C ASP A 29 -4.08 -8.40 2.25
N ILE A 30 -4.18 -7.15 1.77
CA ILE A 30 -5.33 -6.74 0.96
C ILE A 30 -5.21 -7.12 -0.52
N PHE A 31 -3.98 -7.16 -1.07
CA PHE A 31 -3.76 -7.36 -2.51
C PHE A 31 -3.71 -8.82 -2.96
N GLU A 32 -3.72 -9.76 -2.02
CA GLU A 32 -3.71 -11.22 -2.27
C GLU A 32 -4.99 -11.70 -2.99
N TYR A 33 -6.11 -11.04 -2.70
CA TYR A 33 -7.43 -11.44 -3.17
C TYR A 33 -7.86 -10.70 -4.44
N MET A 34 -6.96 -9.91 -5.01
CA MET A 34 -7.22 -9.08 -6.18
C MET A 34 -6.51 -9.67 -7.38
N ASP A 35 -7.14 -9.58 -8.56
CA ASP A 35 -6.40 -9.72 -9.80
C ASP A 35 -5.43 -8.54 -9.99
N TYR A 36 -4.59 -8.60 -11.03
CA TYR A 36 -3.59 -7.55 -11.27
C TYR A 36 -4.23 -6.18 -11.57
N GLN A 37 -5.37 -6.15 -12.27
CA GLN A 37 -6.04 -4.92 -12.64
C GLN A 37 -6.64 -4.24 -11.40
N GLN A 38 -7.35 -5.01 -10.58
CA GLN A 38 -7.90 -4.56 -9.30
C GLN A 38 -6.79 -4.04 -8.38
N TYR A 39 -5.67 -4.75 -8.27
CA TYR A 39 -4.50 -4.29 -7.52
C TYR A 39 -3.98 -2.94 -8.04
N SER A 40 -3.82 -2.79 -9.36
CA SER A 40 -3.37 -1.52 -9.94
C SER A 40 -4.33 -0.38 -9.62
N ASP A 41 -5.63 -0.63 -9.75
CA ASP A 41 -6.66 0.40 -9.53
C ASP A 41 -6.76 0.82 -8.06
N GLU A 42 -6.64 -0.11 -7.12
CA GLU A 42 -6.56 0.21 -5.69
C GLU A 42 -5.28 0.99 -5.34
N LEU A 43 -4.15 0.65 -5.98
CA LEU A 43 -2.90 1.38 -5.77
C LEU A 43 -2.98 2.82 -6.31
N LYS A 44 -3.74 3.06 -7.40
CA LYS A 44 -4.04 4.42 -7.89
C LYS A 44 -4.82 5.23 -6.86
N ILE A 45 -5.82 4.63 -6.22
CA ILE A 45 -6.60 5.31 -5.17
C ILE A 45 -5.70 5.71 -4.00
N VAL A 46 -4.81 4.81 -3.57
CA VAL A 46 -3.80 5.11 -2.54
C VAL A 46 -2.94 6.31 -2.95
N LEU A 47 -2.47 6.36 -4.19
CA LEU A 47 -1.67 7.47 -4.72
C LEU A 47 -2.42 8.81 -4.78
N GLU A 48 -3.72 8.80 -5.04
CA GLU A 48 -4.55 10.01 -5.09
C GLU A 48 -4.74 10.65 -3.71
N VAL A 49 -4.83 9.81 -2.67
CA VAL A 49 -4.99 10.28 -1.28
C VAL A 49 -3.67 10.34 -0.50
N ALA A 50 -2.54 10.01 -1.12
CA ALA A 50 -1.23 10.12 -0.52
C ALA A 50 -0.69 11.56 -0.57
N LYS A 51 0.07 11.95 0.45
CA LYS A 51 0.98 13.09 0.34
C LYS A 51 2.26 12.68 -0.37
N LYS A 52 2.95 13.65 -0.97
CA LYS A 52 4.33 13.46 -1.42
C LYS A 52 5.21 13.09 -0.21
N GLY A 53 6.05 12.07 -0.37
CA GLY A 53 6.87 11.50 0.69
C GLY A 53 6.13 10.54 1.62
N ALA A 54 4.83 10.28 1.39
CA ALA A 54 4.10 9.30 2.18
C ALA A 54 4.70 7.90 2.00
N ARG A 55 4.66 7.09 3.07
CA ARG A 55 5.13 5.70 3.00
C ARG A 55 3.96 4.74 2.90
N LEU A 56 4.07 3.75 2.03
CA LEU A 56 3.18 2.60 2.02
C LEU A 56 3.95 1.34 2.40
N VAL A 57 3.32 0.49 3.20
CA VAL A 57 3.83 -0.82 3.57
C VAL A 57 2.74 -1.87 3.40
N TYR A 58 3.11 -3.00 2.81
CA TYR A 58 2.27 -4.19 2.72
C TYR A 58 3.11 -5.46 2.64
N TRP A 59 2.46 -6.58 2.94
CA TRP A 59 3.05 -7.90 2.86
C TRP A 59 2.36 -8.69 1.76
N ASN A 60 3.16 -9.42 1.00
CA ASN A 60 2.63 -10.48 0.16
C ASN A 60 2.77 -11.80 0.91
N MET A 61 1.68 -12.55 0.96
CA MET A 61 1.63 -13.92 1.43
C MET A 61 1.94 -14.91 0.30
N LEU A 62 1.32 -14.78 -0.88
CA LEU A 62 1.46 -15.75 -1.98
C LEU A 62 1.84 -15.11 -3.32
N VAL A 63 1.23 -13.97 -3.66
CA VAL A 63 1.43 -13.31 -4.95
C VAL A 63 2.66 -12.40 -4.99
N ASP A 64 3.12 -12.05 -6.19
CA ASP A 64 4.25 -11.13 -6.38
C ASP A 64 3.75 -9.72 -6.74
N ARG A 65 3.08 -9.06 -5.78
CA ARG A 65 2.67 -7.65 -5.94
C ARG A 65 3.83 -6.74 -5.56
N LYS A 66 4.28 -5.90 -6.48
CA LYS A 66 5.26 -4.85 -6.16
C LYS A 66 5.17 -3.72 -7.15
N GLU A 67 5.71 -3.94 -8.34
CA GLU A 67 5.81 -2.91 -9.37
C GLU A 67 4.60 -3.01 -10.29
N VAL A 68 3.98 -1.86 -10.52
CA VAL A 68 2.99 -1.66 -11.58
C VAL A 68 3.62 -0.71 -12.57
N ASP A 69 3.83 -1.16 -13.81
CA ASP A 69 4.59 -0.43 -14.82
C ASP A 69 4.10 1.02 -15.03
N GLU A 70 2.79 1.22 -15.03
CA GLU A 70 2.16 2.55 -15.18
C GLU A 70 2.33 3.47 -13.97
N LEU A 71 2.77 2.94 -12.81
CA LEU A 71 2.94 3.67 -11.56
C LEU A 71 4.40 3.75 -11.10
N LYS A 72 5.35 3.18 -11.85
CA LYS A 72 6.77 3.10 -11.48
C LYS A 72 7.42 4.45 -11.14
N ASP A 73 6.97 5.52 -11.78
CA ASP A 73 7.50 6.87 -11.56
C ASP A 73 6.86 7.58 -10.36
N ARG A 74 5.75 7.03 -9.84
CA ARG A 74 4.99 7.56 -8.69
C ARG A 74 5.43 6.95 -7.36
N ILE A 75 6.03 5.76 -7.37
CA ILE A 75 6.43 5.03 -6.16
C ILE A 75 7.90 4.66 -6.25
N LYS A 76 8.68 5.11 -5.26
CA LYS A 76 10.03 4.60 -5.03
C LYS A 76 9.97 3.43 -4.06
N PHE A 77 10.16 2.21 -4.54
CA PHE A 77 10.33 1.07 -3.64
C PHE A 77 11.68 1.15 -2.91
N LEU A 78 11.67 0.82 -1.61
CA LEU A 78 12.81 0.98 -0.73
C LEU A 78 13.47 -0.36 -0.43
N ASP A 79 14.79 -0.42 -0.59
CA ASP A 79 15.59 -1.64 -0.38
C ASP A 79 15.60 -2.11 1.08
N GLU A 80 15.29 -1.21 2.03
CA GLU A 80 15.18 -1.54 3.46
C GLU A 80 14.10 -2.63 3.72
N ALA A 81 13.11 -2.76 2.82
CA ALA A 81 12.05 -3.76 2.92
C ALA A 81 12.60 -5.19 3.03
N THR A 82 13.64 -5.53 2.27
CA THR A 82 14.23 -6.88 2.31
C THR A 82 14.96 -7.14 3.63
N GLN A 83 15.64 -6.13 4.18
CA GLN A 83 16.32 -6.28 5.48
C GLN A 83 15.31 -6.40 6.62
N LEU A 84 14.23 -5.63 6.57
CA LEU A 84 13.17 -5.68 7.56
C LEU A 84 12.38 -6.99 7.47
N HIS A 85 12.12 -7.50 6.27
CA HIS A 85 11.45 -8.78 6.08
C HIS A 85 12.20 -9.95 6.74
N ARG A 86 13.53 -9.95 6.68
CA ARG A 86 14.36 -10.98 7.36
C ARG A 86 14.24 -10.97 8.88
N GLN A 87 13.77 -9.87 9.46
CA GLN A 87 13.53 -9.73 10.90
C GLN A 87 12.06 -10.02 11.26
N ASP A 88 11.21 -10.27 10.26
CA ASP A 88 9.82 -10.59 10.49
C ASP A 88 9.70 -11.90 11.27
N LYS A 89 8.76 -11.93 12.21
CA LYS A 89 8.49 -13.11 13.03
C LYS A 89 7.48 -14.03 12.35
N ALA A 90 6.73 -13.52 11.37
CA ALA A 90 5.83 -14.31 10.55
C ALA A 90 6.62 -15.04 9.45
N PHE A 91 6.65 -16.37 9.54
CA PHE A 91 7.40 -17.23 8.61
C PHE A 91 6.70 -17.45 7.26
N PHE A 92 5.44 -17.02 7.13
CA PHE A 92 4.58 -17.35 5.98
C PHE A 92 4.46 -16.21 4.96
N TYR A 93 4.95 -15.00 5.27
CA TYR A 93 5.00 -13.93 4.28
C TYR A 93 6.11 -14.20 3.28
N LYS A 94 5.77 -14.08 2.00
CA LYS A 94 6.70 -14.22 0.87
C LYS A 94 7.60 -13.01 0.71
N SER A 95 7.06 -11.81 0.95
CA SER A 95 7.84 -10.56 0.86
C SER A 95 7.19 -9.41 1.61
N LEU A 96 8.02 -8.53 2.18
CA LEU A 96 7.63 -7.19 2.62
C LEU A 96 7.88 -6.18 1.49
N ILE A 97 6.91 -5.32 1.23
CA ILE A 97 7.03 -4.21 0.29
C ILE A 97 6.93 -2.89 1.04
N ILE A 98 7.90 -2.01 0.82
CA ILE A 98 7.89 -0.63 1.33
C ILE A 98 8.12 0.31 0.14
N GLY A 99 7.25 1.32 0.01
CA GLY A 99 7.34 2.35 -1.02
C GLY A 99 7.23 3.76 -0.43
N GLU A 100 7.89 4.71 -1.07
CA GLU A 100 7.75 6.15 -0.83
C GLU A 100 7.09 6.83 -2.04
N ILE A 101 6.04 7.60 -1.79
CA ILE A 101 5.27 8.29 -2.83
C ILE A 101 6.00 9.55 -3.31
N ARG A 102 6.07 9.73 -4.64
CA ARG A 102 6.72 10.88 -5.31
C ARG A 102 5.73 11.94 -5.77
#